data_AF-A0A7C4EEG8-F1
#
_entry.id   AF-A0A7C4EEG8-F1
#
_cell.length_a   1.000
_cell.length_b   1.000
_cell.length_c   1.000
_cell.angle_alpha   90.00
_cell.angle_beta   90.00
_cell.angle_gamma   90.00
#
_symmetry.space_group_name_H-M   'P 1'
#
loop_
_entity.id
_entity.type
_entity.pdbx_description
1 polymer ?
#
loop_
_entity_poly.entity_id
_entity_poly.type
_entity_poly.pdbx_seq_one_letter_code
_entity_poly.pdbx_strand_id
1 'polypeptide(L)'
;MMEGVRDKVTNLIFRARIVGQVSAASAYNVTAATHEPIEGYGVKENLAATGGPPAAAQTAQQAGDSTAARTRPIVREQPKIGRNDPCPCGSGKKYKKCCGARSG
;
A
#
# COMPACT_ATOMS: atom_id res chain seq x y z
N MET A 1 -43.63 12.09 23.46
CA MET A 1 -42.96 10.76 23.38
C MET A 1 -41.62 10.78 22.64
N MET A 2 -41.46 11.52 21.54
CA MET A 2 -40.19 11.63 20.77
C MET A 2 -39.17 12.62 21.33
N GLU A 3 -39.54 13.41 22.34
CA GLU A 3 -38.67 14.40 23.00
C GLU A 3 -37.78 13.72 24.06
N GLY A 4 -38.35 12.87 24.90
CA GLY A 4 -37.57 12.07 25.86
C GLY A 4 -36.61 11.06 25.20
N VAL A 5 -36.81 10.70 23.93
CA VAL A 5 -35.83 9.90 23.17
C VAL A 5 -34.63 10.75 22.80
N ARG A 6 -34.84 12.00 22.38
CA ARG A 6 -33.75 12.94 22.09
C ARG A 6 -32.92 13.23 23.33
N ASP A 7 -33.56 13.48 24.48
CA ASP A 7 -32.86 13.76 25.74
C ASP A 7 -32.07 12.57 26.30
N LYS A 8 -32.54 11.35 26.04
CA LYS A 8 -31.81 10.12 26.40
C LYS A 8 -30.58 9.91 25.51
N VAL A 9 -30.72 10.13 24.21
CA VAL A 9 -29.60 9.99 23.25
C VAL A 9 -28.52 11.03 23.53
N THR A 10 -28.89 12.30 23.77
CA THR A 10 -27.92 13.34 24.09
C THR A 10 -27.17 13.02 25.39
N ASN A 11 -27.86 12.62 26.45
CA ASN A 11 -27.20 12.22 27.69
C ASN A 11 -26.27 11.02 27.51
N LEU A 12 -26.63 10.03 26.69
CA LEU A 12 -25.79 8.87 26.43
C LEU A 12 -24.50 9.26 25.69
N ILE A 13 -24.60 10.13 24.68
CA ILE A 13 -23.43 10.60 23.92
C ILE A 13 -22.49 11.42 24.81
N PHE A 14 -23.03 12.34 25.62
CA PHE A 14 -22.21 13.24 26.44
C PHE A 14 -21.65 12.61 27.72
N ARG A 15 -22.23 11.52 28.21
CA ARG A 15 -21.76 10.81 29.42
C ARG A 15 -21.08 9.47 29.13
N ALA A 16 -21.07 9.01 27.88
CA ALA A 16 -20.34 7.80 27.51
C ALA A 16 -18.83 8.01 27.70
N ARG A 17 -18.25 7.29 28.67
CA ARG A 17 -16.80 7.13 28.78
C ARG A 17 -16.40 5.92 27.96
N ILE A 18 -15.58 6.15 26.93
CA ILE A 18 -14.94 5.07 26.18
C ILE A 18 -13.84 4.51 27.08
N VAL A 19 -14.08 3.32 27.63
CA VAL A 19 -13.05 2.54 28.35
C VAL A 19 -12.53 1.49 27.39
N GLY A 20 -11.28 1.67 26.98
CA GLY A 20 -10.60 0.76 26.06
C GLY A 20 -9.80 1.55 25.05
N GLN A 21 -8.47 1.42 25.10
CA GLN A 21 -7.63 1.85 23.99
C GLN A 21 -8.06 1.04 22.77
N VAL A 22 -8.68 1.70 21.80
CA VAL A 22 -8.80 1.13 20.46
C VAL A 22 -7.38 1.12 19.90
N SER A 23 -6.64 0.07 20.21
CA SER A 23 -5.41 -0.22 19.50
C SER A 23 -5.85 -0.62 18.10
N ALA A 24 -5.93 0.37 17.21
CA ALA A 24 -5.97 0.13 15.79
C ALA A 24 -4.61 -0.48 15.41
N ALA A 25 -4.44 -1.77 15.71
CA ALA A 25 -3.33 -2.53 15.21
C ALA A 25 -3.42 -2.44 13.68
N SER A 26 -2.37 -1.89 13.06
CA SER A 26 -2.28 -1.80 11.61
C SER A 26 -2.52 -3.19 11.02
N ALA A 27 -3.59 -3.33 10.22
CA ALA A 27 -3.88 -4.56 9.49
C ALA A 27 -2.88 -4.80 8.33
N TYR A 28 -1.97 -3.85 8.08
CA TYR A 28 -0.90 -4.01 7.12
C TYR A 28 0.22 -4.83 7.72
N ASN A 29 0.31 -6.09 7.30
CA ASN A 29 1.55 -6.84 7.41
C ASN A 29 2.50 -6.29 6.35
N VAL A 30 3.53 -5.55 6.78
CA VAL A 30 4.65 -5.21 5.90
C VAL A 30 5.37 -6.51 5.58
N THR A 31 4.97 -7.17 4.49
CA THR A 31 5.75 -8.29 3.96
C THR A 31 7.06 -7.69 3.49
N ALA A 32 8.13 -7.88 4.26
CA ALA A 32 9.47 -7.55 3.83
C ALA A 32 9.75 -8.35 2.55
N ALA A 33 9.72 -7.68 1.41
CA ALA A 33 10.08 -8.29 0.14
C ALA A 33 11.59 -8.59 0.19
N THR A 34 11.94 -9.80 0.63
CA THR A 34 13.29 -10.33 0.48
C THR A 34 13.47 -10.67 -1.00
N HIS A 35 14.30 -9.90 -1.69
CA HIS A 35 14.70 -10.22 -3.06
C HIS A 35 15.92 -11.15 -2.98
N GLU A 36 15.95 -12.17 -3.84
CA GLU A 36 17.21 -12.89 -4.06
C GLU A 36 18.21 -11.94 -4.74
N PRO A 37 19.47 -11.91 -4.28
CA PRO A 37 20.50 -11.16 -4.98
C PRO A 37 20.71 -11.81 -6.35
N ILE A 38 20.50 -11.03 -7.42
CA ILE A 38 20.75 -11.51 -8.78
C ILE A 38 22.26 -11.52 -8.99
N GLU A 39 22.90 -12.68 -8.80
CA GLU A 39 24.35 -12.83 -8.93
C GLU A 39 24.85 -12.77 -10.39
N GLY A 40 23.94 -12.85 -11.37
CA GLY A 40 24.26 -13.04 -12.78
C GLY A 40 24.56 -11.77 -13.60
N TYR A 41 24.26 -10.57 -13.10
CA TYR A 41 24.43 -9.31 -13.86
C TYR A 41 25.53 -8.41 -13.31
N GLY A 42 26.76 -8.94 -13.11
CA GLY A 42 27.95 -8.12 -12.83
C GLY A 42 27.80 -7.08 -11.71
N VAL A 43 26.86 -7.28 -10.78
CA VAL A 43 26.49 -6.27 -9.77
C VAL A 43 27.67 -6.02 -8.85
N LYS A 44 28.42 -7.08 -8.53
CA LYS A 44 29.69 -7.06 -7.79
C LYS A 44 30.77 -6.23 -8.52
N GLU A 45 30.99 -6.45 -9.81
CA GLU A 45 31.90 -5.62 -10.62
C GLU A 45 31.46 -4.14 -10.65
N ASN A 46 30.17 -3.86 -10.80
CA ASN A 46 29.65 -2.49 -10.86
C ASN A 46 29.64 -1.80 -9.48
N LEU A 47 29.46 -2.56 -8.38
CA LEU A 47 29.48 -2.04 -7.02
C LEU A 47 30.90 -1.66 -6.58
N ALA A 48 31.89 -2.45 -7.02
CA ALA A 48 33.31 -2.12 -6.84
C ALA A 48 33.71 -0.86 -7.62
N ALA A 49 33.13 -0.64 -8.80
CA ALA A 49 33.39 0.54 -9.63
C ALA A 49 32.70 1.83 -9.12
N THR A 50 31.63 1.72 -8.32
CA THR A 50 30.79 2.88 -7.94
C THR A 50 30.83 3.27 -6.47
N GLY A 51 31.63 2.59 -5.63
CA GLY A 51 31.89 3.05 -4.24
C GLY A 51 30.64 3.13 -3.35
N GLY A 52 29.76 2.12 -3.41
CA GLY A 52 28.53 2.06 -2.61
C GLY A 52 28.76 1.89 -1.08
N PRO A 53 27.81 2.36 -0.24
CA PRO A 53 27.99 2.54 1.21
C PRO A 53 28.12 1.23 2.02
N PRO A 54 28.77 1.26 3.21
CA PRO A 54 29.20 0.07 3.93
C PRO A 54 28.05 -0.76 4.53
N ALA A 55 28.19 -2.08 4.38
CA ALA A 55 27.33 -3.12 4.92
C ALA A 55 27.34 -3.13 6.46
N ALA A 56 26.34 -2.50 7.08
CA ALA A 56 26.10 -2.62 8.51
C ALA A 56 24.62 -2.42 8.86
N ALA A 57 23.75 -3.32 8.40
CA ALA A 57 22.47 -3.61 9.04
C ALA A 57 21.79 -4.77 8.30
N GLN A 58 21.77 -5.97 8.90
CA GLN A 58 20.68 -6.94 8.81
C GLN A 58 20.99 -8.20 9.63
N THR A 59 20.57 -8.18 10.89
CA THR A 59 20.32 -9.37 11.72
C THR A 59 18.91 -9.25 12.27
N ALA A 60 18.00 -10.13 11.82
CA ALA A 60 16.82 -10.55 12.58
C ALA A 60 16.12 -11.73 11.86
N GLN A 61 16.31 -12.92 12.42
CA GLN A 61 15.46 -14.11 12.33
C GLN A 61 13.95 -13.81 12.28
N GLN A 62 13.15 -14.66 11.60
CA GLN A 62 12.24 -15.59 12.31
C GLN A 62 11.51 -16.58 11.38
N ALA A 63 11.42 -17.81 11.89
CA ALA A 63 10.74 -18.97 11.33
C ALA A 63 9.22 -18.91 11.57
N GLY A 64 8.44 -19.42 10.61
CA GLY A 64 6.99 -19.54 10.70
C GLY A 64 6.44 -20.52 9.67
N ASP A 65 6.14 -21.73 10.16
CA ASP A 65 5.57 -22.89 9.48
C ASP A 65 4.30 -22.53 8.67
N SER A 66 4.23 -22.96 7.40
CA SER A 66 3.25 -22.49 6.41
C SER A 66 2.46 -23.64 5.80
N THR A 67 1.21 -23.81 6.23
CA THR A 67 0.20 -24.55 5.45
C THR A 67 -0.49 -23.55 4.50
N ALA A 68 -0.11 -23.61 3.22
CA ALA A 68 -0.33 -22.57 2.22
C ALA A 68 -1.65 -22.71 1.45
N ALA A 69 -2.49 -21.67 1.49
CA ALA A 69 -3.48 -21.39 0.44
C ALA A 69 -2.96 -20.19 -0.39
N ARG A 70 -2.54 -20.45 -1.64
CA ARG A 70 -1.93 -19.42 -2.50
C ARG A 70 -2.98 -18.44 -3.02
N THR A 71 -2.84 -17.15 -2.69
CA THR A 71 -3.67 -16.07 -3.25
C THR A 71 -3.32 -15.81 -4.72
N ARG A 72 -4.33 -15.71 -5.59
CA ARG A 72 -4.13 -15.48 -7.04
C ARG A 72 -3.87 -13.99 -7.33
N PRO A 73 -2.95 -13.65 -8.25
CA PRO A 73 -2.68 -12.26 -8.63
C PRO A 73 -3.84 -11.66 -9.43
N ILE A 74 -4.14 -10.38 -9.18
CA ILE A 74 -5.16 -9.61 -9.91
C ILE A 74 -4.58 -9.14 -11.24
N VAL A 75 -5.14 -9.65 -12.34
CA VAL A 75 -4.82 -9.22 -13.71
C VAL A 75 -5.73 -8.06 -14.09
N ARG A 76 -5.15 -7.02 -14.71
CA ARG A 76 -5.94 -5.89 -15.22
C ARG A 76 -6.68 -6.33 -16.48
N GLU A 77 -7.99 -6.13 -16.52
CA GLU A 77 -8.81 -6.46 -17.70
C GLU A 77 -8.54 -5.53 -18.89
N GLN A 78 -8.10 -4.30 -18.63
CA GLN A 78 -7.85 -3.30 -19.67
C GLN A 78 -6.36 -3.05 -19.92
N PRO A 79 -5.98 -2.76 -21.18
CA PRO A 79 -4.61 -2.44 -21.54
C PRO A 79 -4.13 -1.16 -20.84
N LYS A 80 -2.82 -1.07 -20.59
CA LYS A 80 -2.20 0.16 -20.07
C LYS A 80 -2.37 1.27 -21.11
N ILE A 81 -3.03 2.36 -20.73
CA ILE A 81 -3.20 3.52 -21.58
C ILE A 81 -1.90 4.33 -21.60
N GLY A 82 -1.41 4.66 -22.80
CA GLY A 82 -0.24 5.49 -22.99
C GLY A 82 -0.53 6.96 -22.67
N ARG A 83 0.50 7.70 -22.26
CA ARG A 83 0.37 9.11 -21.86
C ARG A 83 -0.20 10.00 -22.99
N ASN A 84 0.02 9.64 -24.25
CA ASN A 84 -0.42 10.40 -25.43
C ASN A 84 -1.72 9.89 -26.06
N ASP A 85 -2.26 8.75 -25.61
CA ASP A 85 -3.47 8.14 -26.16
C ASP A 85 -4.73 8.97 -25.87
N PRO A 86 -5.82 8.78 -26.64
CA PRO A 86 -7.10 9.41 -26.33
C PRO A 86 -7.56 9.05 -24.91
N CYS A 87 -8.02 10.06 -24.17
CA CYS A 87 -8.53 9.84 -22.82
C CYS A 87 -9.78 8.95 -22.84
N PRO A 88 -9.86 7.89 -22.00
CA PRO A 88 -11.03 7.01 -21.92
C PRO A 88 -12.26 7.72 -21.33
N CYS A 89 -12.07 8.93 -20.80
CA CYS A 89 -13.12 9.80 -20.29
C CYS A 89 -13.98 10.46 -21.40
N GLY A 90 -13.70 10.21 -22.68
CA GLY A 90 -14.48 10.75 -23.80
C GLY A 90 -14.22 12.23 -24.11
N SER A 91 -13.22 12.86 -23.50
CA SER A 91 -12.95 14.29 -23.67
C SER A 91 -12.28 14.67 -25.00
N GLY A 92 -11.88 13.69 -25.82
CA GLY A 92 -11.11 13.89 -27.05
C GLY A 92 -9.67 14.41 -26.84
N LYS A 93 -9.24 14.62 -25.59
CA LYS A 93 -7.90 15.12 -25.23
C LYS A 93 -6.95 13.94 -24.98
N LYS A 94 -5.64 14.16 -25.20
CA LYS A 94 -4.59 13.18 -24.83
C LYS A 94 -4.62 12.91 -23.32
N TYR A 95 -4.39 11.67 -22.89
CA TYR A 95 -4.45 11.26 -21.48
C TYR A 95 -3.64 12.19 -20.55
N LYS A 96 -2.41 12.56 -20.95
CA LYS A 96 -1.54 13.50 -20.20
C LYS A 96 -2.11 14.90 -19.97
N LYS A 97 -3.07 15.34 -20.80
CA LYS A 97 -3.72 16.66 -20.73
C LYS A 97 -5.13 16.57 -20.13
N CYS A 98 -5.54 15.40 -19.66
CA CYS A 98 -6.86 15.15 -19.08
C CYS A 98 -6.72 14.38 -17.77
N CYS A 99 -7.17 13.12 -17.68
CA CYS A 99 -7.10 12.32 -16.46
C CYS A 99 -5.67 12.16 -15.91
N GLY A 100 -4.65 12.11 -16.78
CA GLY A 100 -3.24 11.98 -16.39
C GLY A 100 -2.52 13.32 -16.14
N ALA A 101 -3.24 14.45 -16.05
CA ALA A 101 -2.63 15.77 -15.87
C ALA A 101 -2.35 16.14 -14.41
N ARG A 102 -3.08 15.52 -13.45
CA ARG A 102 -2.97 15.83 -12.01
C ARG A 102 -2.10 14.85 -11.22
N SER A 103 -1.47 13.90 -11.90
CA SER A 103 -0.60 12.87 -11.33
C SER A 103 0.89 13.25 -11.44
N GLY A 104 1.20 14.54 -11.41
CA GLY A 104 2.56 15.10 -11.47
C GLY A 104 2.85 15.91 -10.23
#